data_AF-A0A497BKV4-F1
#
_entry.id   AF-A0A497BKV4-F1
#
_cell.length_a   1.000
_cell.length_b   1.000
_cell.length_c   1.000
_cell.angle_alpha   90.00
_cell.angle_beta   90.00
_cell.angle_gamma   90.00
#
_symmetry.space_group_name_H-M   'P 1'
#
loop_
_entity.id
_entity.type
_entity.pdbx_description
1 polymer ?
#
loop_
_entity_poly.entity_id
_entity_poly.type
_entity_poly.pdbx_seq_one_letter_code
_entity_poly.pdbx_strand_id
1 'polypeptide(L)'
;MSQTTRALKAIATGDDYQALANAIEQVDYDSMFTCYMRLLELLSEEKEKIKEGIENLPHRNKQEQRDKFQRAFDLAAERILPLWHRLDQQLSAGLLRINAVDGEVFAFGKKGDPLAKTAGGMVVVLPGCKKEIGERVRFRVVQETEKLSFGRVIDLDAQSFYSLITQEVRDRIRDSLAVVDDYVKRGQATTTGDPLVELTELLRALQEVKNMSSTLRADESRRIAAQVLQYRRRLLFTAGVKLMFALISSREESDIHDFYRDGAEERTKALAALGLFRHYGYEAARQEFFQGEAPEGYTERLGEMSDKVDSMNAALEFMEFKSALDDALPRAKAYLDKMDRFFEKLVSRVKRVTDGLANEDLVDVEEFRSAIESAFSDDVLFAELRKSFRTSRDFLASRGAFMELNRRLGNQEALSAEAAFRPYLRHKITRAFGSDD
;
A
#
# COMPACT_ATOMS: atom_id res chain seq x y z
N MET A 1 -40.29 -7.68 37.19
CA MET A 1 -39.70 -7.25 35.90
C MET A 1 -40.50 -6.06 35.39
N SER A 2 -39.84 -4.98 34.97
CA SER A 2 -40.54 -3.85 34.36
C SER A 2 -41.19 -4.26 33.03
N GLN A 3 -42.29 -3.61 32.65
CA GLN A 3 -43.00 -3.84 31.38
C GLN A 3 -42.05 -3.72 30.18
N THR A 4 -41.14 -2.74 30.20
CA THR A 4 -40.06 -2.55 29.22
C THR A 4 -39.19 -3.79 29.05
N THR A 5 -38.69 -4.38 30.14
CA THR A 5 -37.83 -5.57 30.05
C THR A 5 -38.59 -6.78 29.51
N ARG A 6 -39.88 -6.92 29.84
CA ARG A 6 -40.70 -8.00 29.31
C ARG A 6 -40.92 -7.85 27.79
N ALA A 7 -41.25 -6.65 27.32
CA ALA A 7 -41.44 -6.36 25.91
C ALA A 7 -40.16 -6.60 25.09
N LEU A 8 -39.03 -6.04 25.52
CA LEU A 8 -37.74 -6.23 24.83
C LEU A 8 -37.29 -7.71 24.81
N LYS A 9 -37.55 -8.48 25.88
CA LYS A 9 -37.26 -9.91 25.89
C LYS A 9 -38.13 -10.70 24.92
N ALA A 10 -39.40 -10.33 24.77
CA ALA A 10 -40.29 -10.96 23.80
C ALA A 10 -39.79 -10.72 22.37
N ILE A 11 -39.35 -9.49 22.05
CA ILE A 11 -38.72 -9.17 20.76
C ILE A 11 -37.42 -9.98 20.57
N ALA A 12 -36.56 -10.06 21.60
CA ALA A 12 -35.29 -10.79 21.52
C ALA A 12 -35.45 -12.29 21.25
N THR A 13 -36.54 -12.89 21.72
CA THR A 13 -36.86 -14.31 21.49
C THR A 13 -37.71 -14.55 20.24
N GLY A 14 -38.14 -13.49 19.54
CA GLY A 14 -38.99 -13.56 18.37
C GLY A 14 -38.23 -13.89 17.08
N ASP A 15 -38.98 -14.32 16.07
CA ASP A 15 -38.44 -14.78 14.79
C ASP A 15 -37.65 -13.69 14.06
N ASP A 16 -38.09 -12.43 14.11
CA ASP A 16 -37.41 -11.30 13.44
C ASP A 16 -36.01 -11.04 14.00
N TYR A 17 -35.81 -11.21 15.31
CA TYR A 17 -34.50 -11.00 15.93
C TYR A 17 -33.54 -12.17 15.65
N GLN A 18 -34.06 -13.40 15.60
CA GLN A 18 -33.29 -14.58 15.19
C GLN A 18 -32.94 -14.51 13.69
N ALA A 19 -33.87 -14.08 12.85
CA ALA A 19 -33.64 -13.85 11.43
C ALA A 19 -32.59 -12.75 11.20
N LEU A 20 -32.60 -11.69 12.02
CA LEU A 20 -31.54 -10.67 11.98
C LEU A 20 -30.16 -11.27 12.30
N ALA A 21 -30.07 -12.10 13.35
CA ALA A 21 -28.82 -12.79 13.69
C ALA A 21 -28.31 -13.66 12.53
N ASN A 22 -29.19 -14.45 11.91
CA ASN A 22 -28.85 -15.29 10.76
C ASN A 22 -28.42 -14.44 9.56
N ALA A 23 -29.12 -13.34 9.28
CA ALA A 23 -28.79 -12.44 8.18
C ALA A 23 -27.41 -11.80 8.38
N ILE A 24 -27.06 -11.39 9.60
CA ILE A 24 -25.73 -10.88 9.95
C ILE A 24 -24.65 -11.93 9.71
N GLU A 25 -24.87 -13.17 10.14
CA GLU A 25 -23.92 -14.27 9.94
C GLU A 25 -23.69 -14.57 8.45
N GLN A 26 -24.76 -14.50 7.64
CA GLN A 26 -24.71 -14.76 6.21
C GLN A 26 -24.26 -13.54 5.38
N VAL A 27 -24.06 -12.37 6.00
CA VAL A 27 -23.76 -11.11 5.31
C VAL A 27 -24.86 -10.75 4.28
N ASP A 28 -26.11 -11.11 4.59
CA ASP A 28 -27.29 -10.83 3.76
C ASP A 28 -27.91 -9.49 4.15
N TYR A 29 -27.49 -8.44 3.45
CA TYR A 29 -27.93 -7.08 3.72
C TYR A 29 -29.39 -6.79 3.39
N ASP A 30 -30.00 -7.56 2.49
CA ASP A 30 -31.40 -7.35 2.13
C ASP A 30 -32.31 -7.92 3.24
N SER A 31 -31.95 -9.11 3.75
CA SER A 31 -32.59 -9.69 4.92
C SER A 31 -32.31 -8.88 6.20
N MET A 32 -31.08 -8.39 6.39
CA MET A 32 -30.75 -7.49 7.52
C MET A 32 -31.61 -6.23 7.51
N PHE A 33 -31.75 -5.57 6.35
CA PHE A 33 -32.58 -4.38 6.22
C PHE A 33 -34.05 -4.69 6.55
N THR A 34 -34.59 -5.78 6.01
CA THR A 34 -35.98 -6.20 6.25
C THR A 34 -36.23 -6.45 7.74
N CYS A 35 -35.35 -7.21 8.40
CA CYS A 35 -35.47 -7.52 9.82
C CYS A 35 -35.27 -6.26 10.69
N TYR A 36 -34.32 -5.39 10.33
CA TYR A 36 -34.09 -4.12 11.02
C TYR A 36 -35.33 -3.23 10.99
N MET A 37 -35.97 -3.08 9.83
CA MET A 37 -37.20 -2.28 9.70
C MET A 37 -38.35 -2.86 10.52
N ARG A 38 -38.54 -4.19 10.52
CA ARG A 38 -39.54 -4.86 11.38
C ARG A 38 -39.29 -4.67 12.87
N LEU A 39 -38.03 -4.82 13.30
CA LEU A 39 -37.67 -4.58 14.69
C LEU A 39 -37.85 -3.12 15.09
N LEU A 40 -37.57 -2.17 14.19
CA LEU A 40 -37.81 -0.75 14.41
C LEU A 40 -39.31 -0.43 14.59
N GLU A 41 -40.18 -1.06 13.80
CA GLU A 41 -41.65 -0.97 13.95
C GLU A 41 -42.08 -1.50 15.32
N LEU A 42 -41.70 -2.73 15.66
CA LEU A 42 -42.03 -3.37 16.95
C LEU A 42 -41.55 -2.54 18.15
N LEU A 43 -40.32 -2.02 18.09
CA LEU A 43 -39.77 -1.18 19.15
C LEU A 43 -40.51 0.15 19.26
N SER A 44 -40.92 0.73 18.13
CA SER A 44 -41.70 1.98 18.11
C SER A 44 -43.08 1.77 18.72
N GLU A 45 -43.77 0.68 18.37
CA GLU A 45 -45.07 0.34 18.94
C GLU A 45 -45.00 0.12 20.46
N GLU A 46 -44.04 -0.66 20.94
CA GLU A 46 -43.88 -0.91 22.37
C GLU A 46 -43.50 0.37 23.14
N LYS A 47 -42.71 1.24 22.52
CA LYS A 47 -42.33 2.52 23.08
C LYS A 47 -43.52 3.47 23.19
N GLU A 48 -44.38 3.55 22.18
CA GLU A 48 -45.59 4.38 22.22
C GLU A 48 -46.61 3.86 23.25
N LYS A 49 -46.86 2.54 23.33
CA LYS A 49 -47.74 1.95 24.37
C LYS A 49 -47.32 2.35 25.79
N ILE A 50 -46.01 2.38 26.06
CA ILE A 50 -45.50 2.77 27.38
C ILE A 50 -45.59 4.29 27.59
N LYS A 51 -45.36 5.10 26.55
CA LYS A 51 -45.53 6.56 26.61
C LYS A 51 -46.98 6.96 26.87
N GLU A 52 -47.95 6.33 26.22
CA GLU A 52 -49.39 6.52 26.49
C GLU A 52 -49.74 6.17 27.95
N GLY A 53 -49.13 5.09 28.48
CA GLY A 53 -49.25 4.75 29.89
C GLY A 53 -48.75 5.86 30.83
N ILE A 54 -47.63 6.52 30.48
CA ILE A 54 -47.09 7.67 31.23
C ILE A 54 -47.99 8.91 31.07
N GLU A 55 -48.59 9.10 29.89
CA GLU A 55 -49.54 10.20 29.65
C GLU A 55 -50.80 10.12 30.50
N ASN A 56 -51.25 8.91 30.81
CA ASN A 56 -52.44 8.67 31.63
C ASN A 56 -52.20 8.80 33.15
N LEU A 57 -50.96 9.08 33.60
CA LEU A 57 -50.65 9.25 35.02
C LEU A 57 -51.14 10.60 35.58
N PRO A 58 -51.65 10.65 36.83
CA PRO A 58 -52.21 11.86 37.45
C PRO A 58 -51.18 12.91 37.94
N HIS A 59 -49.88 12.67 37.78
CA HIS A 59 -48.83 13.49 38.39
C HIS A 59 -48.44 14.76 37.58
N ARG A 60 -48.02 15.82 38.27
CA ARG A 60 -47.17 16.89 37.72
C ARG A 60 -45.75 16.31 37.54
N ASN A 61 -45.09 16.59 36.40
CA ASN A 61 -43.77 16.06 35.94
C ASN A 61 -43.79 14.92 34.90
N LYS A 62 -44.83 14.86 34.04
CA LYS A 62 -44.91 13.90 32.91
C LYS A 62 -43.67 13.94 32.00
N GLN A 63 -43.09 15.11 31.75
CA GLN A 63 -41.89 15.26 30.92
C GLN A 63 -40.66 14.59 31.55
N GLU A 64 -40.41 14.81 32.84
CA GLU A 64 -39.28 14.19 33.55
C GLU A 64 -39.41 12.66 33.58
N GLN A 65 -40.65 12.15 33.71
CA GLN A 65 -40.92 10.71 33.65
C GLN A 65 -40.70 10.13 32.25
N ARG A 66 -41.09 10.85 31.19
CA ARG A 66 -40.77 10.46 29.81
C ARG A 66 -39.27 10.40 29.57
N ASP A 67 -38.51 11.40 30.03
CA ASP A 67 -37.06 11.44 29.85
C ASP A 67 -36.36 10.30 30.61
N LYS A 68 -36.80 10.02 31.84
CA LYS A 68 -36.32 8.87 32.64
C LYS A 68 -36.63 7.55 31.96
N PHE A 69 -37.85 7.38 31.44
CA PHE A 69 -38.24 6.20 30.68
C PHE A 69 -37.39 6.04 29.41
N GLN A 70 -37.19 7.10 28.65
CA GLN A 70 -36.42 7.07 27.41
C GLN A 70 -35.01 6.53 27.65
N ARG A 71 -34.29 7.09 28.62
CA ARG A 71 -32.94 6.63 28.97
C ARG A 71 -32.92 5.18 29.44
N ALA A 72 -33.90 4.78 30.26
CA ALA A 72 -34.01 3.40 30.76
C ALA A 72 -34.35 2.40 29.65
N PHE A 73 -35.16 2.81 28.66
CA PHE A 73 -35.50 2.02 27.50
C PHE A 73 -34.27 1.81 26.61
N ASP A 74 -33.54 2.88 26.30
CA ASP A 74 -32.36 2.81 25.43
C ASP A 74 -31.27 1.91 26.03
N LEU A 75 -30.97 2.06 27.32
CA LEU A 75 -30.04 1.18 28.05
C LEU A 75 -30.51 -0.28 28.08
N ALA A 76 -31.82 -0.51 28.21
CA ALA A 76 -32.37 -1.87 28.21
C ALA A 76 -32.31 -2.49 26.80
N ALA A 77 -32.55 -1.71 25.76
CA ALA A 77 -32.49 -2.14 24.37
C ALA A 77 -31.05 -2.49 23.96
N GLU A 78 -30.07 -1.67 24.34
CA GLU A 78 -28.64 -1.98 24.14
C GLU A 78 -28.26 -3.35 24.73
N ARG A 79 -28.71 -3.63 25.96
CA ARG A 79 -28.38 -4.88 26.65
C ARG A 79 -29.14 -6.10 26.12
N ILE A 80 -30.41 -5.94 25.75
CA ILE A 80 -31.31 -7.07 25.41
C ILE A 80 -31.33 -7.35 23.90
N LEU A 81 -31.16 -6.31 23.07
CA LEU A 81 -31.17 -6.38 21.62
C LEU A 81 -29.85 -5.86 21.01
N PRO A 82 -28.68 -6.40 21.40
CA PRO A 82 -27.37 -5.83 21.03
C PRO A 82 -27.13 -5.76 19.52
N LEU A 83 -27.57 -6.76 18.74
CA LEU A 83 -27.40 -6.76 17.28
C LEU A 83 -28.15 -5.62 16.59
N TRP A 84 -29.43 -5.42 16.94
CA TRP A 84 -30.22 -4.31 16.44
C TRP A 84 -29.62 -2.97 16.86
N HIS A 85 -29.24 -2.83 18.14
CA HIS A 85 -28.67 -1.59 18.65
C HIS A 85 -27.37 -1.22 17.94
N ARG A 86 -26.50 -2.19 17.65
CA ARG A 86 -25.27 -1.97 16.86
C ARG A 86 -25.59 -1.45 15.45
N LEU A 87 -26.54 -2.07 14.75
CA LEU A 87 -26.95 -1.61 13.40
C LEU A 87 -27.56 -0.21 13.44
N ASP A 88 -28.37 0.07 14.46
CA ASP A 88 -28.97 1.39 14.67
C ASP A 88 -27.91 2.48 14.90
N GLN A 89 -26.87 2.18 15.69
CA GLN A 89 -25.72 3.06 15.88
C GLN A 89 -24.93 3.28 14.58
N GLN A 90 -24.65 2.21 13.83
CA GLN A 90 -23.93 2.30 12.54
C GLN A 90 -24.73 3.11 11.52
N LEU A 91 -26.03 2.88 11.43
CA LEU A 91 -26.92 3.63 10.55
C LEU A 91 -26.95 5.11 10.95
N SER A 92 -27.12 5.39 12.25
CA SER A 92 -27.11 6.75 12.79
C SER A 92 -25.79 7.48 12.53
N ALA A 93 -24.66 6.81 12.71
CA ALA A 93 -23.35 7.35 12.38
C ALA A 93 -23.19 7.63 10.87
N GLY A 94 -23.66 6.72 10.02
CA GLY A 94 -23.69 6.92 8.57
C GLY A 94 -24.55 8.12 8.17
N LEU A 95 -25.72 8.26 8.76
CA LEU A 95 -26.65 9.38 8.54
C LEU A 95 -26.05 10.71 9.00
N LEU A 96 -25.37 10.73 10.15
CA LEU A 96 -24.65 11.91 10.65
C LEU A 96 -23.56 12.35 9.66
N ARG A 97 -22.77 11.41 9.13
CA ARG A 97 -21.70 11.71 8.16
C ARG A 97 -22.20 12.37 6.88
N ILE A 98 -23.43 12.08 6.48
CA ILE A 98 -24.06 12.72 5.31
C ILE A 98 -24.89 13.96 5.69
N ASN A 99 -24.81 14.43 6.94
CA ASN A 99 -25.59 15.55 7.47
C ASN A 99 -27.10 15.37 7.25
N ALA A 100 -27.61 14.15 7.51
CA ALA A 100 -29.03 13.87 7.48
C ALA A 100 -29.74 14.57 8.64
N VAL A 101 -30.91 15.13 8.36
CA VAL A 101 -31.77 15.83 9.32
C VAL A 101 -33.19 15.29 9.19
N ASP A 102 -33.87 15.18 10.32
CA ASP A 102 -35.29 14.83 10.38
C ASP A 102 -36.14 16.10 10.38
N GLY A 103 -37.24 16.06 9.63
CA GLY A 103 -38.27 17.10 9.63
C GLY A 103 -39.66 16.51 9.44
N GLU A 104 -40.67 17.35 9.65
CA GLU A 104 -42.07 17.00 9.41
C GLU A 104 -42.60 17.83 8.25
N VAL A 105 -43.26 17.19 7.29
CA VAL A 105 -43.90 17.88 6.18
C VAL A 105 -45.10 18.65 6.72
N PHE A 106 -45.11 19.97 6.56
CA PHE A 106 -46.20 20.82 7.09
C PHE A 106 -47.01 21.51 5.98
N ALA A 107 -46.48 21.60 4.76
CA ALA A 107 -47.14 22.24 3.63
C ALA A 107 -46.55 21.77 2.30
N PHE A 108 -47.17 22.17 1.19
CA PHE A 108 -46.64 22.00 -0.15
C PHE A 108 -46.32 23.36 -0.78
N GLY A 109 -45.21 23.45 -1.51
CA GLY A 109 -44.83 24.61 -2.29
C GLY A 109 -45.71 24.77 -3.54
N LYS A 110 -45.57 25.91 -4.23
CA LYS A 110 -46.37 26.23 -5.43
C LYS A 110 -46.24 25.22 -6.58
N LYS A 111 -45.14 24.47 -6.62
CA LYS A 111 -44.89 23.42 -7.62
C LYS A 111 -45.32 22.01 -7.18
N GLY A 112 -45.94 21.89 -5.99
CA GLY A 112 -46.34 20.62 -5.40
C GLY A 112 -45.24 19.92 -4.60
N ASP A 113 -44.05 20.51 -4.47
CA ASP A 113 -42.97 19.94 -3.67
C ASP A 113 -43.26 20.06 -2.16
N PRO A 114 -43.09 19.00 -1.35
CA PRO A 114 -43.23 19.06 0.10
C PRO A 114 -42.28 20.08 0.75
N LEU A 115 -42.81 20.79 1.75
CA LEU A 115 -42.08 21.66 2.66
C LEU A 115 -41.98 20.99 4.02
N ALA A 116 -40.76 20.65 4.44
CA ALA A 116 -40.48 20.07 5.74
C ALA A 116 -39.94 21.11 6.71
N LYS A 117 -40.33 21.03 7.97
CA LYS A 117 -39.82 21.86 9.05
C LYS A 117 -38.99 21.01 10.01
N THR A 118 -37.75 21.41 10.28
CA THR A 118 -36.90 20.74 11.27
C THR A 118 -37.27 21.20 12.68
N ALA A 119 -36.82 20.46 13.71
CA ALA A 119 -37.01 20.85 15.11
C ALA A 119 -36.40 22.24 15.44
N GLY A 120 -35.34 22.64 14.72
CA GLY A 120 -34.71 23.96 14.84
C GLY A 120 -35.45 25.08 14.09
N GLY A 121 -36.59 24.79 13.45
CA GLY A 121 -37.42 25.78 12.77
C GLY A 121 -37.04 26.08 11.31
N MET A 122 -35.99 25.46 10.78
CA MET A 122 -35.59 25.60 9.37
C MET A 122 -36.64 24.97 8.45
N VAL A 123 -37.00 25.69 7.39
CA VAL A 123 -37.93 25.23 6.35
C VAL A 123 -37.14 24.76 5.13
N VAL A 124 -37.43 23.54 4.69
CA VAL A 124 -36.70 22.88 3.59
C VAL A 124 -37.67 22.39 2.53
N VAL A 125 -37.43 22.77 1.28
CA VAL A 125 -38.12 22.25 0.10
C VAL A 125 -37.52 20.90 -0.26
N LEU A 126 -38.35 19.89 -0.48
CA LEU A 126 -37.92 18.52 -0.81
C LEU A 126 -38.45 18.07 -2.18
N PRO A 127 -37.78 18.44 -3.28
CA PRO A 127 -38.23 18.09 -4.63
C PRO A 127 -38.34 16.58 -4.83
N GLY A 128 -39.45 16.13 -5.44
CA GLY A 128 -39.69 14.72 -5.75
C GLY A 128 -40.08 13.83 -4.56
N CYS A 129 -40.18 14.40 -3.35
CA CYS A 129 -40.68 13.71 -2.17
C CYS A 129 -42.19 13.40 -2.32
N LYS A 130 -42.61 12.20 -1.94
CA LYS A 130 -44.03 11.77 -1.99
C LYS A 130 -44.72 11.77 -0.62
N LYS A 131 -44.07 12.35 0.39
CA LYS A 131 -44.59 12.38 1.77
C LYS A 131 -45.72 13.41 1.92
N GLU A 132 -46.75 13.04 2.66
CA GLU A 132 -47.93 13.85 2.94
C GLU A 132 -47.72 14.77 4.16
N ILE A 133 -48.63 15.73 4.36
CA ILE A 133 -48.60 16.63 5.53
C ILE A 133 -48.75 15.81 6.82
N GLY A 134 -47.92 16.12 7.81
CA GLY A 134 -47.82 15.41 9.08
C GLY A 134 -46.84 14.23 9.04
N GLU A 135 -46.36 13.82 7.86
CA GLU A 135 -45.39 12.74 7.76
C GLU A 135 -43.96 13.22 8.07
N ARG A 136 -43.22 12.36 8.77
CA ARG A 136 -41.79 12.54 9.00
C ARG A 136 -41.00 12.18 7.76
N VAL A 137 -39.98 12.98 7.50
CA VAL A 137 -39.08 12.82 6.36
C VAL A 137 -37.65 13.10 6.80
N ARG A 138 -36.73 12.24 6.36
CA ARG A 138 -35.30 12.39 6.56
C ARG A 138 -34.67 12.90 5.27
N PHE A 139 -33.83 13.92 5.36
CA PHE A 139 -33.22 14.55 4.20
C PHE A 139 -31.86 15.17 4.53
N ARG A 140 -31.05 15.39 3.50
CA ARG A 140 -29.82 16.18 3.60
C ARG A 140 -30.08 17.56 3.00
N VAL A 141 -29.65 18.62 3.67
CA VAL A 141 -29.66 19.97 3.09
C VAL A 141 -28.54 20.07 2.06
N VAL A 142 -28.90 20.46 0.83
CA VAL A 142 -27.98 20.62 -0.30
C VAL A 142 -27.68 22.09 -0.57
N GLN A 143 -28.64 22.97 -0.26
CA GLN A 143 -28.48 24.41 -0.42
C GLN A 143 -29.23 25.14 0.70
N GLU A 144 -28.54 26.06 1.38
CA GLU A 144 -29.12 26.93 2.40
C GLU A 144 -29.42 28.31 1.81
N THR A 145 -30.57 28.89 2.15
CA THR A 145 -30.91 30.29 1.83
C THR A 145 -31.55 30.96 3.05
N GLU A 146 -31.63 32.30 3.04
CA GLU A 146 -32.16 33.08 4.18
C GLU A 146 -33.61 32.74 4.57
N LYS A 147 -34.42 32.20 3.65
CA LYS A 147 -35.85 31.94 3.89
C LYS A 147 -36.26 30.49 3.68
N LEU A 148 -35.65 29.78 2.73
CA LEU A 148 -36.04 28.45 2.28
C LEU A 148 -34.81 27.64 1.83
N SER A 149 -34.47 26.59 2.56
CA SER A 149 -33.40 25.69 2.15
C SER A 149 -33.92 24.63 1.17
N PHE A 150 -33.02 24.00 0.42
CA PHE A 150 -33.35 22.87 -0.46
C PHE A 150 -32.67 21.60 0.05
N GLY A 151 -33.44 20.53 0.13
CA GLY A 151 -32.98 19.24 0.61
C GLY A 151 -33.19 18.13 -0.40
N ARG A 152 -32.42 17.05 -0.22
CA ARG A 152 -32.62 15.78 -0.91
C ARG A 152 -33.07 14.73 0.09
N VAL A 153 -34.21 14.10 -0.19
CA VAL A 153 -34.75 13.03 0.64
C VAL A 153 -33.77 11.86 0.69
N ILE A 154 -33.65 11.26 1.86
CA ILE A 154 -32.92 10.02 2.08
C ILE A 154 -33.97 8.93 2.25
N ASP A 155 -34.23 8.21 1.16
CA ASP A 155 -35.05 7.00 1.20
C ASP A 155 -34.16 5.84 1.66
N LEU A 156 -34.53 5.26 2.80
CA LEU A 156 -33.84 4.09 3.31
C LEU A 156 -34.39 2.85 2.61
N ASP A 157 -33.54 2.23 1.80
CA ASP A 157 -33.76 0.94 1.17
C ASP A 157 -32.57 0.02 1.53
N ALA A 158 -32.59 -1.24 1.10
CA ALA A 158 -31.52 -2.18 1.42
C ALA A 158 -30.14 -1.71 0.90
N GLN A 159 -30.09 -0.98 -0.22
CA GLN A 159 -28.85 -0.50 -0.83
C GLN A 159 -28.27 0.71 -0.09
N SER A 160 -29.10 1.68 0.28
CA SER A 160 -28.71 2.84 1.07
C SER A 160 -28.40 2.44 2.51
N PHE A 161 -29.14 1.49 3.08
CA PHE A 161 -28.84 0.85 4.36
C PHE A 161 -27.45 0.22 4.35
N TYR A 162 -27.17 -0.70 3.41
CA TYR A 162 -25.84 -1.31 3.23
C TYR A 162 -24.74 -0.24 3.15
N SER A 163 -24.97 0.78 2.33
CA SER A 163 -23.98 1.84 2.10
C SER A 163 -23.68 2.64 3.35
N LEU A 164 -24.68 2.92 4.20
CA LEU A 164 -24.51 3.69 5.43
C LEU A 164 -23.80 2.88 6.51
N ILE A 165 -24.23 1.64 6.74
CA ILE A 165 -23.70 0.82 7.85
C ILE A 165 -22.30 0.27 7.57
N THR A 166 -21.88 0.18 6.30
CA THR A 166 -20.54 -0.29 5.91
C THR A 166 -19.56 0.84 5.59
N GLN A 167 -19.99 2.10 5.64
CA GLN A 167 -19.15 3.23 5.21
C GLN A 167 -17.83 3.32 5.98
N GLU A 168 -17.86 3.12 7.30
CA GLU A 168 -16.67 3.13 8.13
C GLU A 168 -15.67 2.03 7.74
N VAL A 169 -16.17 0.83 7.47
CA VAL A 169 -15.33 -0.29 7.01
C VAL A 169 -14.68 0.05 5.67
N ARG A 170 -15.45 0.61 4.72
CA ARG A 170 -14.93 1.01 3.41
C ARG A 170 -13.90 2.13 3.49
N ASP A 171 -14.10 3.10 4.38
CA ASP A 171 -13.14 4.17 4.63
C ASP A 171 -11.83 3.61 5.21
N ARG A 172 -11.91 2.75 6.23
CA ARG A 172 -10.73 2.10 6.81
C ARG A 172 -9.97 1.27 5.78
N ILE A 173 -10.67 0.50 4.95
CA ILE A 173 -10.05 -0.27 3.87
C ILE A 173 -9.32 0.66 2.88
N ARG A 174 -9.98 1.72 2.44
CA ARG A 174 -9.37 2.72 1.53
C ARG A 174 -8.11 3.31 2.14
N ASP A 175 -8.18 3.75 3.39
CA ASP A 175 -7.08 4.43 4.06
C ASP A 175 -5.89 3.48 4.30
N SER A 176 -6.14 2.23 4.71
CA SER A 176 -5.09 1.19 4.82
C SER A 176 -4.44 0.86 3.47
N LEU A 177 -5.22 0.73 2.39
CA LEU A 177 -4.68 0.49 1.06
C LEU A 177 -3.87 1.68 0.53
N ALA A 178 -4.24 2.91 0.88
CA ALA A 178 -3.50 4.11 0.51
C ALA A 178 -2.09 4.12 1.13
N VAL A 179 -1.96 3.74 2.40
CA VAL A 179 -0.63 3.61 3.06
C VAL A 179 0.26 2.60 2.33
N VAL A 180 -0.32 1.46 1.93
CA VAL A 180 0.42 0.42 1.19
C VAL A 180 0.84 0.91 -0.20
N ASP A 181 -0.05 1.58 -0.93
CA ASP A 181 0.27 2.11 -2.26
C ASP A 181 1.38 3.19 -2.20
N ASP A 182 1.31 4.06 -1.20
CA ASP A 182 2.34 5.05 -0.91
C ASP A 182 3.71 4.41 -0.67
N TYR A 183 3.74 3.33 0.10
CA TYR A 183 4.98 2.57 0.33
C TYR A 183 5.53 1.98 -0.96
N VAL A 184 4.67 1.31 -1.74
CA VAL A 184 5.09 0.69 -3.01
C VAL A 184 5.64 1.73 -3.98
N LYS A 185 5.05 2.94 -4.02
CA LYS A 185 5.55 4.07 -4.81
C LYS A 185 6.88 4.61 -4.29
N ARG A 186 7.02 4.82 -2.98
CA ARG A 186 8.27 5.31 -2.35
C ARG A 186 9.41 4.29 -2.40
N GLY A 187 9.09 3.00 -2.34
CA GLY A 187 10.06 1.91 -2.43
C GLY A 187 10.80 1.87 -3.77
N GLN A 188 10.31 2.58 -4.79
CA GLN A 188 11.01 2.82 -6.06
C GLN A 188 12.06 3.95 -5.96
N ALA A 189 12.06 4.76 -4.89
CA ALA A 189 12.81 6.02 -4.81
C ALA A 189 13.86 6.10 -3.67
N THR A 190 13.77 5.32 -2.59
CA THR A 190 14.71 5.43 -1.45
C THR A 190 15.17 4.09 -0.86
N THR A 191 16.44 4.06 -0.45
CA THR A 191 17.25 2.89 -0.01
C THR A 191 17.52 2.83 1.49
N THR A 192 17.01 3.77 2.30
CA THR A 192 17.35 3.85 3.73
C THR A 192 16.25 3.22 4.61
N GLY A 193 16.59 2.15 5.33
CA GLY A 193 15.70 1.45 6.29
C GLY A 193 15.91 -0.06 6.26
N ASP A 194 15.57 -0.76 7.35
CA ASP A 194 15.47 -2.23 7.35
C ASP A 194 14.21 -2.63 6.55
N PRO A 195 14.37 -3.26 5.38
CA PRO A 195 13.24 -3.61 4.52
C PRO A 195 12.27 -4.62 5.14
N LEU A 196 12.67 -5.32 6.20
CA LEU A 196 11.88 -6.39 6.83
C LEU A 196 10.90 -5.87 7.89
N VAL A 197 11.29 -4.83 8.64
CA VAL A 197 10.43 -4.22 9.67
C VAL A 197 9.20 -3.59 9.03
N GLU A 198 9.41 -2.77 7.99
CA GLU A 198 8.33 -2.12 7.26
C GLU A 198 7.42 -3.14 6.55
N LEU A 199 8.00 -4.22 5.99
CA LEU A 199 7.25 -5.27 5.31
C LEU A 199 6.26 -5.97 6.26
N THR A 200 6.67 -6.26 7.50
CA THR A 200 5.82 -6.92 8.50
C THR A 200 4.55 -6.13 8.78
N GLU A 201 4.68 -4.82 8.99
CA GLU A 201 3.55 -3.93 9.29
C GLU A 201 2.59 -3.82 8.10
N LEU A 202 3.12 -3.71 6.88
CA LEU A 202 2.31 -3.60 5.67
C LEU A 202 1.58 -4.90 5.31
N LEU A 203 2.21 -6.06 5.51
CA LEU A 203 1.54 -7.35 5.35
C LEU A 203 0.42 -7.54 6.37
N ARG A 204 0.62 -7.09 7.62
CA ARG A 204 -0.42 -7.08 8.65
C ARG A 204 -1.59 -6.17 8.26
N ALA A 205 -1.31 -4.96 7.77
CA ALA A 205 -2.35 -4.05 7.30
C ALA A 205 -3.17 -4.66 6.14
N LEU A 206 -2.53 -5.34 5.19
CA LEU A 206 -3.23 -6.06 4.12
C LEU A 206 -4.09 -7.22 4.64
N GLN A 207 -3.62 -7.94 5.66
CA GLN A 207 -4.40 -8.99 6.30
C GLN A 207 -5.63 -8.41 7.04
N GLU A 208 -5.47 -7.27 7.71
CA GLU A 208 -6.59 -6.56 8.33
C GLU A 208 -7.61 -6.08 7.29
N VAL A 209 -7.17 -5.59 6.13
CA VAL A 209 -8.05 -5.25 5.00
C VAL A 209 -8.83 -6.48 4.52
N LYS A 210 -8.16 -7.64 4.34
CA LYS A 210 -8.82 -8.90 3.97
C LYS A 210 -9.89 -9.28 5.00
N ASN A 211 -9.55 -9.22 6.28
CA ASN A 211 -10.49 -9.52 7.38
C ASN A 211 -11.69 -8.55 7.37
N MET A 212 -11.46 -7.24 7.28
CA MET A 212 -12.53 -6.23 7.19
C MET A 212 -13.43 -6.44 5.97
N SER A 213 -12.86 -6.81 4.82
CA SER A 213 -13.62 -7.01 3.58
C SER A 213 -14.59 -8.21 3.64
N SER A 214 -14.39 -9.15 4.57
CA SER A 214 -15.28 -10.30 4.75
C SER A 214 -16.68 -9.92 5.24
N THR A 215 -16.83 -8.74 5.84
CA THR A 215 -18.14 -8.25 6.27
C THR A 215 -18.88 -7.54 5.14
N LEU A 216 -18.26 -7.32 3.98
CA LEU A 216 -18.88 -6.65 2.84
C LEU A 216 -19.59 -7.65 1.93
N ARG A 217 -20.44 -7.15 1.01
CA ARG A 217 -21.08 -8.00 0.00
C ARG A 217 -20.03 -8.78 -0.80
N ALA A 218 -20.38 -10.00 -1.21
CA ALA A 218 -19.46 -10.95 -1.85
C ALA A 218 -18.71 -10.37 -3.07
N ASP A 219 -19.36 -9.55 -3.90
CA ASP A 219 -18.72 -8.92 -5.06
C ASP A 219 -17.65 -7.89 -4.66
N GLU A 220 -17.96 -7.07 -3.65
CA GLU A 220 -17.03 -6.07 -3.13
C GLU A 220 -15.88 -6.72 -2.38
N SER A 221 -16.17 -7.75 -1.57
CA SER A 221 -15.17 -8.56 -0.87
C SER A 221 -14.19 -9.22 -1.84
N ARG A 222 -14.69 -9.85 -2.93
CA ARG A 222 -13.85 -10.44 -3.97
C ARG A 222 -12.96 -9.42 -4.67
N ARG A 223 -13.49 -8.23 -4.99
CA ARG A 223 -12.71 -7.15 -5.59
C ARG A 223 -11.58 -6.69 -4.65
N ILE A 224 -11.86 -6.52 -3.36
CA ILE A 224 -10.86 -6.11 -2.37
C ILE A 224 -9.82 -7.21 -2.16
N ALA A 225 -10.22 -8.48 -2.10
CA ALA A 225 -9.29 -9.61 -2.01
C ALA A 225 -8.30 -9.65 -3.20
N ALA A 226 -8.79 -9.38 -4.42
CA ALA A 226 -7.93 -9.27 -5.60
C ALA A 226 -6.93 -8.10 -5.49
N GLN A 227 -7.37 -6.94 -4.98
CA GLN A 227 -6.50 -5.80 -4.73
C GLN A 227 -5.44 -6.11 -3.65
N VAL A 228 -5.84 -6.77 -2.55
CA VAL A 228 -4.93 -7.21 -1.49
C VAL A 228 -3.84 -8.13 -2.06
N LEU A 229 -4.21 -9.12 -2.87
CA LEU A 229 -3.25 -10.02 -3.52
C LEU A 229 -2.29 -9.26 -4.45
N GLN A 230 -2.80 -8.31 -5.24
CA GLN A 230 -1.98 -7.47 -6.10
C GLN A 230 -0.96 -6.65 -5.30
N TYR A 231 -1.39 -6.01 -4.20
CA TYR A 231 -0.48 -5.26 -3.32
C TYR A 231 0.53 -6.17 -2.63
N ARG A 232 0.11 -7.34 -2.15
CA ARG A 232 1.01 -8.33 -1.53
C ARG A 232 2.12 -8.74 -2.48
N ARG A 233 1.81 -9.07 -3.74
CA ARG A 233 2.81 -9.37 -4.78
C ARG A 233 3.80 -8.23 -4.99
N ARG A 234 3.30 -6.99 -5.11
CA ARG A 234 4.14 -5.80 -5.29
C ARG A 234 5.04 -5.54 -4.08
N LEU A 235 4.51 -5.66 -2.87
CA LEU A 235 5.28 -5.48 -1.62
C LEU A 235 6.40 -6.50 -1.49
N LEU A 236 6.08 -7.79 -1.62
CA LEU A 236 7.07 -8.86 -1.51
C LEU A 236 8.15 -8.74 -2.59
N PHE A 237 7.77 -8.39 -3.82
CA PHE A 237 8.73 -8.13 -4.88
C PHE A 237 9.67 -6.96 -4.55
N THR A 238 9.12 -5.80 -4.17
CA THR A 238 9.93 -4.61 -3.84
C THR A 238 10.86 -4.87 -2.66
N ALA A 239 10.36 -5.47 -1.57
CA ALA A 239 11.17 -5.82 -0.41
C ALA A 239 12.22 -6.88 -0.76
N GLY A 240 11.85 -7.87 -1.58
CA GLY A 240 12.73 -8.96 -2.00
C GLY A 240 13.92 -8.46 -2.84
N VAL A 241 13.69 -7.48 -3.72
CA VAL A 241 14.77 -6.89 -4.52
C VAL A 241 15.76 -6.13 -3.61
N LYS A 242 15.25 -5.31 -2.69
CA LYS A 242 16.10 -4.57 -1.72
C LYS A 242 16.90 -5.54 -0.85
N LEU A 243 16.22 -6.53 -0.28
CA LEU A 243 16.83 -7.54 0.59
C LEU A 243 17.88 -8.36 -0.16
N MET A 244 17.57 -8.83 -1.37
CA MET A 244 18.52 -9.57 -2.20
C MET A 244 19.80 -8.76 -2.42
N PHE A 245 19.71 -7.50 -2.87
CA PHE A 245 20.90 -6.70 -3.12
C PHE A 245 21.70 -6.40 -1.85
N ALA A 246 21.02 -6.13 -0.73
CA ALA A 246 21.68 -5.94 0.55
C ALA A 246 22.43 -7.20 1.01
N LEU A 247 21.80 -8.37 0.93
CA LEU A 247 22.40 -9.66 1.31
C LEU A 247 23.60 -10.01 0.44
N ILE A 248 23.47 -9.85 -0.88
CA ILE A 248 24.56 -10.15 -1.82
C ILE A 248 25.75 -9.20 -1.57
N SER A 249 25.49 -7.89 -1.38
CA SER A 249 26.54 -6.90 -1.07
C SER A 249 27.23 -7.22 0.24
N SER A 250 26.46 -7.48 1.31
CA SER A 250 27.00 -7.79 2.62
C SER A 250 27.83 -9.09 2.62
N ARG A 251 27.43 -10.11 1.85
CA ARG A 251 28.24 -11.32 1.67
C ARG A 251 29.55 -11.01 0.94
N GLU A 252 29.52 -10.25 -0.15
CA GLU A 252 30.75 -9.87 -0.87
C GLU A 252 31.69 -9.06 0.03
N GLU A 253 31.16 -8.11 0.81
CA GLU A 253 31.94 -7.33 1.77
C GLU A 253 32.57 -8.22 2.84
N SER A 254 31.81 -9.14 3.44
CA SER A 254 32.33 -10.12 4.41
C SER A 254 33.45 -10.97 3.79
N ASP A 255 33.27 -11.44 2.56
CA ASP A 255 34.29 -12.23 1.87
C ASP A 255 35.57 -11.42 1.62
N ILE A 256 35.45 -10.12 1.31
CA ILE A 256 36.60 -9.21 1.15
C ILE A 256 37.29 -8.98 2.50
N HIS A 257 36.51 -8.83 3.59
CA HIS A 257 37.04 -8.74 4.95
C HIS A 257 37.88 -9.97 5.31
N ASP A 258 37.40 -11.16 4.97
CA ASP A 258 38.13 -12.40 5.20
C ASP A 258 39.34 -12.57 4.28
N PHE A 259 39.23 -12.17 3.02
CA PHE A 259 40.32 -12.27 2.04
C PHE A 259 41.52 -11.36 2.40
N TYR A 260 41.26 -10.18 2.96
CA TYR A 260 42.27 -9.21 3.39
C TYR A 260 42.36 -9.10 4.92
N ARG A 261 42.31 -10.23 5.63
CA ARG A 261 42.30 -10.27 7.10
C ARG A 261 43.44 -9.45 7.74
N ASP A 262 44.62 -9.49 7.14
CA ASP A 262 45.84 -8.88 7.68
C ASP A 262 46.18 -7.50 7.06
N GLY A 263 45.45 -7.07 6.02
CA GLY A 263 45.75 -5.85 5.24
C GLY A 263 44.62 -4.81 5.34
N ALA A 264 44.63 -3.98 6.38
CA ALA A 264 43.56 -3.01 6.62
C ALA A 264 43.44 -1.94 5.53
N GLU A 265 44.57 -1.51 4.96
CA GLU A 265 44.60 -0.50 3.90
C GLU A 265 44.10 -1.08 2.57
N GLU A 266 44.60 -2.25 2.18
CA GLU A 266 44.17 -2.98 0.97
C GLU A 266 42.69 -3.32 1.04
N ARG A 267 42.21 -3.77 2.20
CA ARG A 267 40.79 -4.05 2.44
C ARG A 267 39.92 -2.82 2.21
N THR A 268 40.30 -1.69 2.80
CA THR A 268 39.54 -0.43 2.67
C THR A 268 39.48 0.01 1.21
N LYS A 269 40.60 -0.06 0.48
CA LYS A 269 40.65 0.26 -0.95
C LYS A 269 39.83 -0.73 -1.80
N ALA A 270 39.86 -2.03 -1.49
CA ALA A 270 39.08 -3.04 -2.21
C ALA A 270 37.57 -2.88 -1.99
N LEU A 271 37.14 -2.49 -0.79
CA LEU A 271 35.73 -2.18 -0.49
C LEU A 271 35.25 -0.93 -1.24
N ALA A 272 36.13 0.04 -1.51
CA ALA A 272 35.82 1.23 -2.30
C ALA A 272 35.68 0.97 -3.82
N ALA A 273 36.06 -0.21 -4.32
CA ALA A 273 35.92 -0.54 -5.73
C ALA A 273 34.45 -0.75 -6.14
N LEU A 274 34.18 -0.86 -7.44
CA LEU A 274 32.84 -1.14 -7.97
C LEU A 274 32.20 -2.42 -7.39
N GLY A 275 33.03 -3.39 -6.99
CA GLY A 275 32.58 -4.73 -6.60
C GLY A 275 32.24 -5.61 -7.81
N LEU A 276 31.95 -6.88 -7.54
CA LEU A 276 31.45 -7.84 -8.52
C LEU A 276 29.91 -7.89 -8.49
N PHE A 277 29.30 -7.81 -7.31
CA PHE A 277 27.86 -7.98 -7.12
C PHE A 277 27.17 -6.79 -6.42
N ARG A 278 27.92 -5.75 -6.06
CA ARG A 278 27.39 -4.51 -5.44
C ARG A 278 26.58 -3.65 -6.42
N HIS A 279 25.29 -3.95 -6.55
CA HIS A 279 24.37 -3.27 -7.48
C HIS A 279 24.30 -1.74 -7.29
N TYR A 280 24.22 -1.24 -6.06
CA TYR A 280 24.09 0.20 -5.82
C TYR A 280 25.36 0.97 -6.17
N GLY A 281 26.54 0.40 -5.87
CA GLY A 281 27.81 0.95 -6.32
C GLY A 281 27.94 0.94 -7.84
N TYR A 282 27.46 -0.14 -8.48
CA TYR A 282 27.36 -0.24 -9.93
C TYR A 282 26.46 0.83 -10.56
N GLU A 283 25.23 1.00 -10.06
CA GLU A 283 24.28 1.98 -10.58
C GLU A 283 24.79 3.42 -10.40
N ALA A 284 25.40 3.74 -9.25
CA ALA A 284 26.00 5.05 -9.01
C ALA A 284 27.12 5.32 -10.02
N ALA A 285 28.07 4.39 -10.19
CA ALA A 285 29.16 4.54 -11.13
C ALA A 285 28.67 4.61 -12.57
N ARG A 286 27.63 3.83 -12.93
CA ARG A 286 27.02 3.86 -14.27
C ARG A 286 26.35 5.21 -14.54
N GLN A 287 25.61 5.75 -13.57
CA GLN A 287 24.95 7.05 -13.69
C GLN A 287 25.99 8.15 -13.83
N GLU A 288 26.98 8.22 -12.93
CA GLU A 288 28.09 9.17 -13.01
C GLU A 288 28.82 9.07 -14.37
N PHE A 289 29.28 7.88 -14.74
CA PHE A 289 30.05 7.70 -15.97
C PHE A 289 29.26 7.88 -17.27
N PHE A 290 27.93 7.74 -17.31
CA PHE A 290 27.18 7.67 -18.58
C PHE A 290 25.84 8.44 -18.55
N GLN A 291 25.79 9.66 -18.01
CA GLN A 291 24.59 10.54 -18.09
C GLN A 291 24.19 10.98 -19.51
N GLY A 292 24.90 10.55 -20.57
CA GLY A 292 24.66 10.92 -21.97
C GLY A 292 25.36 9.99 -22.98
N GLU A 293 25.60 10.48 -24.21
CA GLU A 293 26.23 9.66 -25.27
C GLU A 293 27.73 9.36 -25.00
N ALA A 294 28.40 10.24 -24.24
CA ALA A 294 29.82 10.19 -23.91
C ALA A 294 30.07 10.10 -22.39
N PRO A 295 31.22 9.54 -21.96
CA PRO A 295 31.53 9.46 -20.54
C PRO A 295 31.76 10.80 -19.87
N GLU A 296 31.55 10.87 -18.55
CA GLU A 296 31.92 12.07 -17.77
C GLU A 296 33.42 12.40 -17.92
N GLY A 297 33.73 13.70 -18.04
CA GLY A 297 35.09 14.20 -18.28
C GLY A 297 35.62 13.97 -19.71
N TYR A 298 34.89 13.26 -20.58
CA TYR A 298 35.33 12.97 -21.95
C TYR A 298 35.47 14.25 -22.79
N THR A 299 34.42 15.08 -22.84
CA THR A 299 34.42 16.32 -23.64
C THR A 299 35.41 17.35 -23.11
N GLU A 300 35.54 17.46 -21.80
CA GLU A 300 36.47 18.39 -21.14
C GLU A 300 37.91 18.01 -21.44
N ARG A 301 38.28 16.74 -21.23
CA ARG A 301 39.64 16.28 -21.48
C ARG A 301 40.02 16.30 -22.96
N LEU A 302 39.07 16.05 -23.85
CA LEU A 302 39.26 16.16 -25.29
C LEU A 302 39.45 17.62 -25.71
N GLY A 303 38.72 18.56 -25.10
CA GLY A 303 38.94 20.00 -25.26
C GLY A 303 40.31 20.45 -24.74
N GLU A 304 40.68 20.07 -23.53
CA GLU A 304 41.97 20.40 -22.92
C GLU A 304 43.16 19.91 -23.76
N MET A 305 43.07 18.71 -24.33
CA MET A 305 44.13 18.18 -25.18
C MET A 305 44.12 18.82 -26.57
N SER A 306 42.95 19.12 -27.13
CA SER A 306 42.81 19.84 -28.41
C SER A 306 43.42 21.24 -28.33
N ASP A 307 43.16 21.96 -27.25
CA ASP A 307 43.67 23.33 -27.03
C ASP A 307 45.20 23.37 -26.85
N LYS A 308 45.80 22.23 -26.49
CA LYS A 308 47.26 22.06 -26.30
C LYS A 308 47.97 21.50 -27.54
N VAL A 309 47.28 21.32 -28.67
CA VAL A 309 47.92 20.86 -29.92
C VAL A 309 48.68 22.03 -30.57
N ASP A 310 49.91 22.23 -30.13
CA ASP A 310 50.83 23.25 -30.66
C ASP A 310 52.03 22.66 -31.43
N SER A 311 52.15 21.34 -31.44
CA SER A 311 53.26 20.60 -32.04
C SER A 311 52.82 19.25 -32.63
N MET A 312 53.65 18.67 -33.50
CA MET A 312 53.39 17.35 -34.07
C MET A 312 53.33 16.26 -32.99
N ASN A 313 54.14 16.37 -31.93
CA ASN A 313 54.10 15.43 -30.81
C ASN A 313 52.78 15.55 -30.03
N ALA A 314 52.33 16.77 -29.74
CA ALA A 314 51.03 16.99 -29.09
C ALA A 314 49.85 16.49 -29.95
N ALA A 315 49.94 16.64 -31.29
CA ALA A 315 48.95 16.12 -32.22
C ALA A 315 48.90 14.58 -32.23
N LEU A 316 50.06 13.92 -32.16
CA LEU A 316 50.14 12.46 -32.05
C LEU A 316 49.56 11.97 -30.72
N GLU A 317 49.91 12.62 -29.59
CA GLU A 317 49.34 12.30 -28.27
C GLU A 317 47.81 12.48 -28.23
N PHE A 318 47.29 13.53 -28.87
CA PHE A 318 45.85 13.74 -29.01
C PHE A 318 45.18 12.65 -29.85
N MET A 319 45.76 12.27 -30.99
CA MET A 319 45.23 11.19 -31.83
C MET A 319 45.28 9.83 -31.14
N GLU A 320 46.36 9.52 -30.43
CA GLU A 320 46.48 8.29 -29.63
C GLU A 320 45.46 8.24 -28.49
N PHE A 321 45.25 9.37 -27.81
CA PHE A 321 44.22 9.49 -26.77
C PHE A 321 42.83 9.23 -27.33
N LYS A 322 42.48 9.89 -28.43
CA LYS A 322 41.18 9.75 -29.09
C LYS A 322 40.97 8.32 -29.60
N SER A 323 41.93 7.75 -30.31
CA SER A 323 41.86 6.38 -30.82
C SER A 323 41.71 5.35 -29.70
N ALA A 324 42.45 5.51 -28.60
CA ALA A 324 42.35 4.59 -27.46
C ALA A 324 40.98 4.66 -26.77
N LEU A 325 40.37 5.85 -26.72
CA LEU A 325 39.01 6.02 -26.18
C LEU A 325 37.95 5.47 -27.13
N ASP A 326 38.07 5.71 -28.43
CA ASP A 326 37.17 5.17 -29.44
C ASP A 326 37.19 3.62 -29.45
N ASP A 327 38.34 3.00 -29.15
CA ASP A 327 38.48 1.54 -29.01
C ASP A 327 37.93 1.00 -27.69
N ALA A 328 38.14 1.71 -26.57
CA ALA A 328 37.76 1.26 -25.24
C ALA A 328 36.26 1.49 -24.95
N LEU A 329 35.67 2.56 -25.48
CA LEU A 329 34.31 2.99 -25.18
C LEU A 329 33.24 1.92 -25.52
N PRO A 330 33.23 1.31 -26.73
CA PRO A 330 32.25 0.28 -27.05
C PRO A 330 32.36 -0.96 -26.15
N ARG A 331 33.59 -1.33 -25.75
CA ARG A 331 33.84 -2.50 -24.90
C ARG A 331 33.43 -2.25 -23.46
N ALA A 332 33.64 -1.04 -22.95
CA ALA A 332 33.17 -0.63 -21.64
C ALA A 332 31.65 -0.53 -21.57
N LYS A 333 30.99 0.03 -22.60
CA LYS A 333 29.53 -0.01 -22.73
C LYS A 333 29.01 -1.45 -22.73
N ALA A 334 29.66 -2.34 -23.48
CA ALA A 334 29.31 -3.76 -23.50
C ALA A 334 29.50 -4.46 -22.14
N TYR A 335 30.43 -4.02 -21.30
CA TYR A 335 30.55 -4.50 -19.92
C TYR A 335 29.32 -4.13 -19.09
N LEU A 336 28.91 -2.85 -19.12
CA LEU A 336 27.73 -2.36 -18.41
C LEU A 336 26.45 -3.07 -18.90
N ASP A 337 26.25 -3.18 -20.21
CA ASP A 337 25.08 -3.89 -20.77
C ASP A 337 25.03 -5.37 -20.35
N LYS A 338 26.17 -6.01 -20.09
CA LYS A 338 26.22 -7.39 -19.57
C LYS A 338 25.94 -7.44 -18.08
N MET A 339 26.39 -6.45 -17.31
CA MET A 339 26.08 -6.32 -15.89
C MET A 339 24.60 -5.99 -15.67
N ASP A 340 24.01 -5.11 -16.47
CA ASP A 340 22.55 -4.85 -16.47
C ASP A 340 21.78 -6.16 -16.66
N ARG A 341 22.10 -6.91 -17.70
CA ARG A 341 21.49 -8.23 -17.95
C ARG A 341 21.72 -9.23 -16.83
N PHE A 342 22.85 -9.14 -16.12
CA PHE A 342 23.09 -9.96 -14.94
C PHE A 342 22.14 -9.57 -13.80
N PHE A 343 22.04 -8.29 -13.46
CA PHE A 343 21.15 -7.80 -12.40
C PHE A 343 19.67 -8.01 -12.73
N GLU A 344 19.24 -7.82 -13.98
CA GLU A 344 17.88 -8.12 -14.45
C GLU A 344 17.50 -9.59 -14.26
N LYS A 345 18.44 -10.52 -14.47
CA LYS A 345 18.22 -11.95 -14.21
C LYS A 345 18.06 -12.24 -12.72
N LEU A 346 18.83 -11.56 -11.87
CA LEU A 346 18.68 -11.65 -10.41
C LEU A 346 17.31 -11.14 -9.97
N VAL A 347 16.89 -9.96 -10.44
CA VAL A 347 15.56 -9.40 -10.18
C VAL A 347 14.44 -10.32 -10.67
N SER A 348 14.60 -10.91 -11.86
CA SER A 348 13.65 -11.90 -12.41
C SER A 348 13.59 -13.18 -11.56
N ARG A 349 14.68 -13.56 -10.89
CA ARG A 349 14.71 -14.66 -9.94
C ARG A 349 14.01 -14.31 -8.64
N VAL A 350 14.22 -13.10 -8.09
CA VAL A 350 13.46 -12.60 -6.93
C VAL A 350 11.97 -12.68 -7.21
N LYS A 351 11.53 -12.18 -8.37
CA LYS A 351 10.12 -12.19 -8.75
C LYS A 351 9.50 -13.59 -8.66
N ARG A 352 10.20 -14.62 -9.12
CA ARG A 352 9.71 -16.01 -9.04
C ARG A 352 9.57 -16.51 -7.61
N VAL A 353 10.52 -16.17 -6.73
CA VAL A 353 10.46 -16.51 -5.29
C VAL A 353 9.29 -15.79 -4.64
N THR A 354 9.17 -14.49 -4.86
CA THR A 354 8.14 -13.63 -4.24
C THR A 354 6.74 -13.95 -4.74
N ASP A 355 6.58 -14.32 -6.02
CA ASP A 355 5.29 -14.74 -6.59
C ASP A 355 4.79 -16.05 -5.97
N GLY A 356 5.70 -16.95 -5.56
CA GLY A 356 5.37 -18.17 -4.82
C GLY A 356 4.81 -17.84 -3.44
N LEU A 357 5.56 -17.07 -2.65
CA LEU A 357 5.21 -16.65 -1.28
C LEU A 357 3.96 -15.76 -1.23
N ALA A 358 3.70 -14.98 -2.28
CA ALA A 358 2.55 -14.09 -2.32
C ALA A 358 1.20 -14.81 -2.32
N ASN A 359 1.16 -16.09 -2.67
CA ASN A 359 -0.09 -16.88 -2.67
C ASN A 359 -0.36 -17.56 -1.32
N GLU A 360 0.57 -17.50 -0.38
CA GLU A 360 0.37 -17.99 0.99
C GLU A 360 -0.49 -17.00 1.77
N ASP A 361 -1.29 -17.48 2.73
CA ASP A 361 -2.16 -16.60 3.52
C ASP A 361 -1.36 -15.73 4.50
N LEU A 362 -0.27 -16.25 5.05
CA LEU A 362 0.64 -15.55 5.95
C LEU A 362 2.07 -15.80 5.45
N VAL A 363 2.86 -14.75 5.37
CA VAL A 363 4.29 -14.84 5.05
C VAL A 363 5.01 -14.47 6.34
N ASP A 364 5.72 -15.43 6.91
CA ASP A 364 6.71 -15.15 7.95
C ASP A 364 7.88 -14.41 7.31
N VAL A 365 8.29 -13.31 7.93
CA VAL A 365 9.37 -12.48 7.41
C VAL A 365 10.72 -13.18 7.53
N GLU A 366 10.90 -14.08 8.50
CA GLU A 366 12.09 -14.93 8.59
C GLU A 366 12.11 -16.00 7.50
N GLU A 367 10.96 -16.56 7.16
CA GLU A 367 10.81 -17.48 6.03
C GLU A 367 11.06 -16.77 4.70
N PHE A 368 10.53 -15.55 4.54
CA PHE A 368 10.81 -14.68 3.41
C PHE A 368 12.31 -14.39 3.27
N ARG A 369 12.98 -13.99 4.35
CA ARG A 369 14.42 -13.74 4.39
C ARG A 369 15.20 -15.00 3.99
N SER A 370 14.87 -16.14 4.57
CA SER A 370 15.50 -17.44 4.30
C SER A 370 15.28 -17.88 2.84
N ALA A 371 14.08 -17.67 2.30
CA ALA A 371 13.76 -17.98 0.91
C ALA A 371 14.58 -17.13 -0.07
N ILE A 372 14.74 -15.83 0.21
CA ILE A 372 15.62 -14.96 -0.57
C ILE A 372 17.09 -15.40 -0.42
N GLU A 373 17.60 -15.60 0.80
CA GLU A 373 18.99 -16.04 1.02
C GLU A 373 19.32 -17.34 0.29
N SER A 374 18.44 -18.34 0.36
CA SER A 374 18.63 -19.63 -0.31
C SER A 374 18.59 -19.52 -1.84
N ALA A 375 17.85 -18.54 -2.37
CA ALA A 375 17.71 -18.34 -3.81
C ALA A 375 18.97 -17.74 -4.45
N PHE A 376 19.87 -17.14 -3.67
CA PHE A 376 21.06 -16.41 -4.14
C PHE A 376 22.37 -16.91 -3.47
N SER A 377 22.63 -18.22 -3.61
CA SER A 377 23.94 -18.80 -3.28
C SER A 377 25.03 -18.37 -4.28
N ASP A 378 26.30 -18.52 -3.90
CA ASP A 378 27.45 -18.25 -4.79
C ASP A 378 27.34 -19.00 -6.12
N ASP A 379 26.92 -20.27 -6.10
CA ASP A 379 26.75 -21.07 -7.31
C ASP A 379 25.69 -20.48 -8.26
N VAL A 380 24.61 -19.93 -7.69
CA VAL A 380 23.58 -19.24 -8.46
C VAL A 380 24.14 -17.95 -9.06
N LEU A 381 24.83 -17.14 -8.26
CA LEU A 381 25.45 -15.89 -8.73
C LEU A 381 26.44 -16.17 -9.85
N PHE A 382 27.30 -17.18 -9.71
CA PHE A 382 28.24 -17.58 -10.74
C PHE A 382 27.56 -18.15 -11.99
N ALA A 383 26.48 -18.93 -11.83
CA ALA A 383 25.70 -19.42 -12.96
C ALA A 383 25.05 -18.28 -13.76
N GLU A 384 24.49 -17.27 -13.08
CA GLU A 384 23.92 -16.10 -13.76
C GLU A 384 25.02 -15.23 -14.40
N LEU A 385 26.18 -15.08 -13.76
CA LEU A 385 27.34 -14.38 -14.30
C LEU A 385 27.82 -15.05 -15.60
N ARG A 386 27.93 -16.38 -15.63
CA ARG A 386 28.27 -17.19 -16.82
C ARG A 386 27.26 -17.08 -17.97
N LYS A 387 25.99 -16.76 -17.67
CA LYS A 387 25.00 -16.49 -18.71
C LYS A 387 25.12 -15.09 -19.30
N SER A 388 25.79 -14.16 -18.61
CA SER A 388 25.99 -12.78 -19.09
C SER A 388 27.36 -12.60 -19.75
N PHE A 389 28.37 -13.34 -19.27
CA PHE A 389 29.73 -13.34 -19.83
C PHE A 389 30.09 -14.74 -20.28
N ARG A 390 30.56 -14.89 -21.52
CA ARG A 390 30.79 -16.23 -22.11
C ARG A 390 31.97 -16.96 -21.47
N THR A 391 32.99 -16.21 -21.06
CA THR A 391 34.23 -16.73 -20.46
C THR A 391 34.79 -15.73 -19.45
N SER A 392 35.70 -16.20 -18.59
CA SER A 392 36.62 -15.39 -17.78
C SER A 392 37.30 -14.29 -18.61
N ARG A 393 37.84 -14.64 -19.79
CA ARG A 393 38.51 -13.71 -20.71
C ARG A 393 37.56 -12.62 -21.19
N ASP A 394 36.32 -12.96 -21.53
CA ASP A 394 35.29 -12.01 -21.95
C ASP A 394 34.95 -11.02 -20.82
N PHE A 395 34.79 -11.53 -19.59
CA PHE A 395 34.56 -10.70 -18.40
C PHE A 395 35.75 -9.76 -18.15
N LEU A 396 36.97 -10.30 -18.05
CA LEU A 396 38.16 -9.52 -17.71
C LEU A 396 38.53 -8.51 -18.80
N ALA A 397 38.34 -8.84 -20.08
CA ALA A 397 38.59 -7.91 -21.18
C ALA A 397 37.61 -6.72 -21.18
N SER A 398 36.33 -6.97 -20.94
CA SER A 398 35.30 -5.93 -20.93
C SER A 398 35.40 -5.03 -19.69
N ARG A 399 35.62 -5.61 -18.50
CA ARG A 399 35.93 -4.82 -17.29
C ARG A 399 37.25 -4.07 -17.41
N GLY A 400 38.26 -4.68 -18.05
CA GLY A 400 39.55 -4.04 -18.34
C GLY A 400 39.40 -2.81 -19.23
N ALA A 401 38.53 -2.86 -20.25
CA ALA A 401 38.21 -1.70 -21.08
C ALA A 401 37.54 -0.57 -20.28
N PHE A 402 36.63 -0.91 -19.36
CA PHE A 402 36.02 0.06 -18.44
C PHE A 402 37.07 0.73 -17.53
N MET A 403 38.09 -0.01 -17.08
CA MET A 403 39.20 0.54 -16.30
C MET A 403 40.18 1.35 -17.12
N GLU A 404 40.40 0.99 -18.39
CA GLU A 404 41.18 1.78 -19.33
C GLU A 404 40.52 3.14 -19.59
N LEU A 405 39.19 3.20 -19.72
CA LEU A 405 38.47 4.47 -19.79
C LEU A 405 38.71 5.32 -18.54
N ASN A 406 38.54 4.75 -17.35
CA ASN A 406 38.79 5.44 -16.08
C ASN A 406 40.22 6.01 -16.01
N ARG A 407 41.21 5.24 -16.49
CA ARG A 407 42.61 5.68 -16.58
C ARG A 407 42.80 6.86 -17.52
N ARG A 408 42.22 6.76 -18.71
CA ARG A 408 42.28 7.82 -19.72
C ARG A 408 41.49 9.05 -19.29
N LEU A 409 40.48 8.93 -18.44
CA LEU A 409 39.71 10.06 -17.90
C LEU A 409 40.28 10.60 -16.60
N GLY A 410 41.26 9.92 -15.99
CA GLY A 410 42.04 10.44 -14.86
C GLY A 410 41.40 10.15 -13.52
N ASN A 411 40.46 9.20 -13.45
CA ASN A 411 39.83 8.76 -12.23
C ASN A 411 40.80 7.87 -11.42
N GLN A 412 41.75 8.51 -10.73
CA GLN A 412 42.79 7.82 -9.96
C GLN A 412 42.24 7.02 -8.77
N GLU A 413 41.13 7.49 -8.18
CA GLU A 413 40.47 6.80 -7.06
C GLU A 413 39.91 5.45 -7.52
N ALA A 414 39.19 5.41 -8.64
CA ALA A 414 38.67 4.17 -9.22
C ALA A 414 39.78 3.18 -9.59
N LEU A 415 40.90 3.67 -10.15
CA LEU A 415 42.05 2.82 -10.48
C LEU A 415 42.73 2.22 -9.25
N SER A 416 42.94 3.03 -8.21
CA SER A 416 43.54 2.60 -6.95
C SER A 416 42.67 1.54 -6.27
N ALA A 417 41.36 1.77 -6.23
CA ALA A 417 40.39 0.83 -5.68
C ALA A 417 40.35 -0.49 -6.48
N GLU A 418 40.30 -0.43 -7.81
CA GLU A 418 40.31 -1.63 -8.66
C GLU A 418 41.62 -2.41 -8.52
N ALA A 419 42.78 -1.73 -8.40
CA ALA A 419 44.06 -2.39 -8.20
C ALA A 419 44.07 -3.21 -6.90
N ALA A 420 43.52 -2.66 -5.82
CA ALA A 420 43.35 -3.37 -4.54
C ALA A 420 42.28 -4.48 -4.62
N PHE A 421 41.24 -4.33 -5.44
CA PHE A 421 40.17 -5.32 -5.60
C PHE A 421 40.56 -6.50 -6.52
N ARG A 422 41.50 -6.29 -7.47
CA ARG A 422 41.88 -7.26 -8.50
C ARG A 422 42.26 -8.65 -7.98
N PRO A 423 43.01 -8.83 -6.88
CA PRO A 423 43.32 -10.16 -6.34
C PRO A 423 42.06 -10.94 -5.93
N TYR A 424 41.16 -10.31 -5.17
CA TYR A 424 39.87 -10.88 -4.81
C TYR A 424 39.01 -11.19 -6.04
N LEU A 425 38.95 -10.25 -6.99
CA LEU A 425 38.19 -10.44 -8.23
C LEU A 425 38.68 -11.65 -9.01
N ARG A 426 40.00 -11.80 -9.18
CA ARG A 426 40.58 -12.98 -9.85
C ARG A 426 40.20 -14.26 -9.15
N HIS A 427 40.29 -14.30 -7.82
CA HIS A 427 39.88 -15.46 -7.04
C HIS A 427 38.41 -15.85 -7.30
N LYS A 428 37.48 -14.88 -7.29
CA LYS A 428 36.06 -15.13 -7.57
C LYS A 428 35.80 -15.53 -9.03
N ILE A 429 36.49 -14.92 -9.99
CA ILE A 429 36.37 -15.26 -11.42
C ILE A 429 36.88 -16.69 -11.71
N THR A 430 38.00 -17.09 -11.11
CA THR A 430 38.48 -18.49 -11.19
C THR A 430 37.46 -19.46 -10.63
N ARG A 431 36.78 -19.14 -9.52
CA ARG A 431 35.70 -19.98 -8.99
C ARG A 431 34.47 -20.00 -9.90
N ALA A 432 34.14 -18.88 -10.53
CA ALA A 432 32.95 -18.77 -11.38
C ALA A 432 33.09 -19.46 -12.74
N PHE A 433 34.28 -19.39 -13.36
CA PHE A 433 34.54 -19.86 -14.73
C PHE A 433 35.50 -21.05 -14.83
N GLY A 434 36.18 -21.43 -13.74
CA GLY A 434 37.30 -22.36 -13.76
C GLY A 434 38.64 -21.64 -13.92
N SER A 435 39.75 -22.38 -13.79
CA SER A 435 41.08 -21.88 -14.15
C SER A 435 41.19 -21.77 -15.68
N ASP A 436 41.60 -20.62 -16.16
CA ASP A 436 42.09 -20.47 -17.53
C ASP A 436 43.43 -21.23 -17.63
N ASP A 437 43.40 -22.44 -18.18
CA ASP A 437 44.58 -23.04 -18.81
C ASP A 437 44.77 -22.48 -20.23
#